data_AF-A0A0M9CER4-F1
#
_entry.id   AF-A0A0M9CER4-F1
#
_cell.length_a   1.000
_cell.length_b   1.000
_cell.length_c   1.000
_cell.angle_alpha   90.00
_cell.angle_beta   90.00
_cell.angle_gamma   90.00
#
_symmetry.space_group_name_H-M   'P 1'
#
loop_
_entity.id
_entity.type
_entity.pdbx_description
1 polymer ?
#
loop_
_entity_poly.entity_id
_entity_poly.type
_entity_poly.pdbx_seq_one_letter_code
_entity_poly.pdbx_strand_id
1 'polypeptide(L)'
;MKKIVAIFMLAILYSCSCTCDEVTAADIAAQEEASTNDIEIIFTTTEPNYDEAMITYYDIDLATDVAEAYVFKYDTDGNPLPLKLIFDNYKYDFLDGEAFRNNFSTSELKVQVFVEGELLLERASNGNANEFARVNFSFDIP
;
A
#
# COMPACT_ATOMS: atom_id res chain seq x y z
N MET A 1 -2.04 63.96 51.53
CA MET A 1 -1.65 63.57 50.16
C MET A 1 -0.38 62.75 50.27
N LYS A 2 -0.45 61.45 50.02
CA LYS A 2 0.60 60.46 50.28
C LYS A 2 1.59 60.43 49.11
N LYS A 3 2.89 60.54 49.41
CA LYS A 3 4.00 60.22 48.50
C LYS A 3 4.39 58.75 48.73
N ILE A 4 4.17 57.86 47.77
CA ILE A 4 4.91 56.59 47.67
C ILE A 4 5.15 56.34 46.19
N VAL A 5 6.40 56.53 45.78
CA VAL A 5 6.92 56.36 44.42
C VAL A 5 7.47 54.94 44.31
N ALA A 6 6.97 54.22 43.31
CA ALA A 6 7.59 53.17 42.51
C ALA A 6 8.71 52.32 43.14
N ILE A 7 8.34 51.17 43.73
CA ILE A 7 9.17 49.96 43.75
C ILE A 7 8.24 48.79 43.45
N PHE A 8 8.02 48.47 42.18
CA PHE A 8 7.42 47.20 41.75
C PHE A 8 7.66 47.01 40.24
N MET A 9 8.92 46.89 39.84
CA MET A 9 9.25 46.51 38.46
C MET A 9 10.61 45.80 38.39
N LEU A 10 10.81 44.80 39.26
CA LEU A 10 11.97 43.91 39.17
C LEU A 10 11.64 42.49 39.66
N ALA A 11 10.58 41.89 39.08
CA ALA A 11 10.21 40.51 39.37
C ALA A 11 9.48 39.81 38.20
N ILE A 12 9.89 40.06 36.95
CA ILE A 12 9.30 39.39 35.75
C ILE A 12 10.39 38.74 34.86
N LEU A 13 11.59 38.46 35.38
CA LEU A 13 12.65 37.80 34.58
C LEU A 13 12.99 36.39 35.07
N TYR A 14 12.14 35.75 35.88
CA TYR A 14 12.48 34.46 36.51
C TYR A 14 11.48 33.31 36.26
N SER A 15 10.80 33.30 35.11
CA SER A 15 9.99 32.14 34.74
C SER A 15 9.80 32.02 33.22
N CYS A 16 10.80 31.46 32.54
CA CYS A 16 10.60 30.56 31.38
C CYS A 16 11.98 30.11 30.90
N SER A 17 12.66 29.27 31.67
CA SER A 17 13.57 28.29 31.08
C SER A 17 12.68 27.17 30.53
N CYS A 18 12.01 27.44 29.41
CA CYS A 18 11.53 26.37 28.55
C CYS A 18 12.80 25.81 27.92
N THR A 19 13.22 24.64 28.35
CA THR A 19 14.15 23.82 27.58
C THR A 19 13.41 23.44 26.31
N CYS A 20 13.60 24.24 25.26
CA CYS A 20 13.34 23.81 23.92
C CYS A 20 14.39 22.72 23.64
N ASP A 21 14.02 21.46 23.76
CA ASP A 21 14.83 20.40 23.18
C ASP A 21 14.94 20.73 21.69
N GLU A 22 16.15 21.08 21.25
CA GLU A 22 16.43 21.27 19.83
C GLU A 22 16.22 19.92 19.16
N VAL A 23 15.17 19.82 18.34
CA VAL A 23 14.98 18.67 17.43
C VAL A 23 16.26 18.55 16.63
N THR A 24 17.03 17.50 16.89
CA THR A 24 18.34 17.34 16.26
C THR A 24 18.15 16.86 14.83
N ALA A 25 19.12 17.12 13.95
CA ALA A 25 19.10 16.55 12.60
C ALA A 25 19.05 15.00 12.62
N ALA A 26 19.47 14.37 13.72
CA ALA A 26 19.32 12.93 13.93
C ALA A 26 17.89 12.53 14.28
N ASP A 27 17.13 13.37 15.01
CA ASP A 27 15.70 13.16 15.27
C ASP A 27 14.85 13.38 14.01
N ILE A 28 15.26 14.32 13.13
CA ILE A 28 14.64 14.53 11.81
C ILE A 28 14.98 13.37 10.87
N ALA A 29 16.23 12.91 10.84
CA ALA A 29 16.66 11.79 10.01
C ALA A 29 16.06 10.44 10.46
N ALA A 30 15.80 10.27 11.77
CA ALA A 30 15.09 9.10 12.30
C ALA A 30 13.57 9.14 12.02
N GLN A 31 13.02 10.33 11.71
CA GLN A 31 11.63 10.52 11.29
C GLN A 31 11.46 10.45 9.75
N GLU A 32 12.56 10.60 9.01
CA GLU A 32 12.70 10.31 7.57
C GLU A 32 13.10 8.85 7.27
N GLU A 33 13.05 7.95 8.26
CA GLU A 33 12.82 6.53 7.97
C GLU A 33 11.46 6.47 7.25
N ALA A 34 11.49 6.43 5.92
CA ALA A 34 10.30 6.37 5.08
C ALA A 34 9.36 5.33 5.70
N SER A 35 8.15 5.74 6.08
CA SER A 35 7.15 4.80 6.58
C SER A 35 6.93 3.77 5.48
N THR A 36 7.54 2.60 5.64
CA THR A 36 7.38 1.52 4.68
C THR A 36 6.14 0.73 5.03
N ASN A 37 5.47 0.21 4.02
CA ASN A 37 4.29 -0.62 4.17
C ASN A 37 4.55 -2.02 3.62
N ASP A 38 4.08 -3.05 4.32
CA ASP A 38 4.02 -4.40 3.79
C ASP A 38 2.71 -4.57 3.01
N ILE A 39 2.83 -4.92 1.72
CA ILE A 39 1.69 -5.07 0.81
C ILE A 39 1.57 -6.53 0.38
N GLU A 40 0.40 -7.12 0.58
CA GLU A 40 0.03 -8.44 0.04
C GLU A 40 -1.11 -8.27 -0.98
N ILE A 41 -0.90 -8.75 -2.20
CA ILE A 41 -1.93 -8.80 -3.23
C ILE A 41 -2.29 -10.26 -3.50
N ILE A 42 -3.55 -10.61 -3.23
CA ILE A 42 -4.09 -11.96 -3.43
C ILE A 42 -4.98 -11.98 -4.68
N PHE A 43 -4.66 -12.89 -5.59
CA PHE A 43 -5.43 -13.16 -6.79
C PHE A 43 -6.15 -14.49 -6.63
N THR A 44 -7.44 -14.52 -6.97
CA THR A 44 -8.27 -15.73 -6.93
C THR A 44 -9.06 -15.88 -8.22
N THR A 45 -9.33 -17.12 -8.60
CA THR A 45 -10.11 -17.47 -9.78
C THR A 45 -11.22 -18.45 -9.38
N THR A 46 -12.31 -18.49 -10.16
CA THR A 46 -13.30 -19.57 -10.09
C THR A 46 -13.29 -20.46 -11.34
N GLU A 47 -12.26 -20.37 -12.19
CA GLU A 47 -12.06 -21.31 -13.31
C GLU A 47 -11.66 -22.69 -12.76
N PRO A 48 -12.47 -23.74 -12.99
CA PRO A 48 -12.21 -25.07 -12.44
C PRO A 48 -11.07 -25.83 -13.14
N ASN A 49 -10.61 -25.37 -14.31
CA ASN A 49 -9.52 -25.99 -15.07
C ASN A 49 -8.29 -25.09 -15.08
N TYR A 50 -7.24 -25.48 -15.81
CA TYR A 50 -6.04 -24.65 -16.01
C TYR A 50 -6.41 -23.18 -16.31
N ASP A 51 -5.86 -22.28 -15.51
CA ASP A 51 -6.06 -20.84 -15.63
C ASP A 51 -4.73 -20.09 -15.45
N GLU A 52 -4.62 -18.96 -16.14
CA GLU A 52 -3.43 -18.11 -16.15
C GLU A 52 -3.86 -16.65 -16.18
N ALA A 53 -3.25 -15.84 -15.32
CA ALA A 53 -3.36 -14.39 -15.33
C ALA A 53 -2.02 -13.76 -15.71
N MET A 54 -2.06 -12.79 -16.61
CA MET A 54 -0.98 -11.83 -16.77
C MET A 54 -1.13 -10.77 -15.68
N ILE A 55 -0.10 -10.57 -14.88
CA ILE A 55 -0.05 -9.52 -13.87
C ILE A 55 0.98 -8.49 -14.30
N THR A 56 0.54 -7.24 -14.34
CA THR A 56 1.36 -6.09 -14.70
C THR A 56 1.36 -5.08 -13.57
N TYR A 57 2.52 -4.50 -13.28
CA TYR A 57 2.64 -3.40 -12.33
C TYR A 57 3.87 -2.55 -12.66
N TYR A 58 3.85 -1.28 -12.27
CA TYR A 58 4.97 -0.38 -12.46
C TYR A 58 5.96 -0.51 -11.29
N ASP A 59 7.19 -0.92 -11.56
CA ASP A 59 8.29 -0.92 -10.60
C ASP A 59 8.94 0.47 -10.59
N ILE A 60 8.71 1.22 -9.50
CA ILE A 60 9.18 2.59 -9.34
C ILE A 60 10.71 2.65 -9.15
N ASP A 61 11.30 1.65 -8.48
CA ASP A 61 12.75 1.61 -8.25
C ASP A 61 13.51 1.40 -9.56
N LEU A 62 12.98 0.56 -10.45
CA LEU A 62 13.55 0.25 -11.75
C LEU A 62 13.05 1.15 -12.88
N ALA A 63 12.03 1.97 -12.61
CA ALA A 63 11.33 2.81 -13.58
C ALA A 63 10.88 2.05 -14.84
N THR A 64 10.26 0.87 -14.64
CA THR A 64 9.81 -0.01 -15.73
C THR A 64 8.52 -0.74 -15.37
N ASP A 65 7.75 -1.10 -16.39
CA ASP A 65 6.65 -2.05 -16.23
C ASP A 65 7.19 -3.47 -16.08
N VAL A 66 6.69 -4.16 -15.06
CA VAL A 66 6.80 -5.62 -14.93
C VAL A 66 5.56 -6.24 -15.54
N ALA A 67 5.73 -7.30 -16.33
CA ALA A 67 4.63 -8.04 -16.93
C ALA A 67 4.96 -9.53 -16.95
N GLU A 68 4.28 -10.30 -16.10
CA GLU A 68 4.55 -11.72 -15.93
C GLU A 68 3.27 -12.56 -15.95
N ALA A 69 3.38 -13.74 -16.56
CA ALA A 69 2.31 -14.72 -16.59
C ALA A 69 2.38 -15.61 -15.36
N TYR A 70 1.26 -15.74 -14.66
CA TYR A 70 1.13 -16.54 -13.47
C TYR A 70 0.03 -17.59 -13.62
N VAL A 71 0.42 -18.85 -13.42
CA VAL A 71 -0.48 -20.00 -13.50
C VAL A 71 -1.08 -20.30 -12.14
N PHE A 72 -2.41 -20.39 -12.08
CA PHE A 72 -3.11 -20.83 -10.87
C PHE A 72 -2.83 -22.31 -10.61
N LYS A 73 -2.57 -22.63 -9.34
CA LYS A 73 -2.45 -24.01 -8.87
C LYS A 73 -3.80 -24.50 -8.37
N TYR A 74 -3.97 -25.81 -8.35
CA TYR A 74 -5.22 -26.46 -7.96
C TYR A 74 -4.93 -27.51 -6.90
N ASP A 75 -5.84 -27.67 -5.94
CA ASP A 75 -5.78 -28.76 -4.97
C ASP A 75 -6.23 -30.10 -5.60
N THR A 76 -6.24 -31.17 -4.81
CA THR A 76 -6.64 -32.51 -5.28
C THR A 76 -8.12 -32.62 -5.63
N ASP A 77 -8.95 -31.69 -5.16
CA ASP A 77 -10.39 -31.62 -5.42
C ASP A 77 -10.70 -30.71 -6.62
N GLY A 78 -9.68 -30.09 -7.23
CA GLY A 78 -9.80 -29.19 -8.37
C GLY A 78 -10.19 -27.76 -7.98
N ASN A 79 -10.06 -27.38 -6.71
CA ASN A 79 -10.29 -25.99 -6.31
C ASN A 79 -9.04 -25.15 -6.59
N PRO A 80 -9.19 -23.95 -7.18
CA PRO A 80 -8.07 -23.04 -7.40
C PRO A 80 -7.49 -22.55 -6.07
N LEU A 81 -6.17 -22.57 -5.98
CA LEU A 81 -5.42 -22.01 -4.88
C LEU A 81 -5.11 -20.52 -5.16
N PRO A 82 -5.14 -19.67 -4.13
CA PRO A 82 -4.83 -18.26 -4.29
C PRO A 82 -3.38 -18.07 -4.75
N LEU A 83 -3.17 -17.05 -5.58
CA LEU A 83 -1.86 -16.54 -5.93
C LEU A 83 -1.56 -15.29 -5.11
N LYS A 84 -0.30 -15.11 -4.71
CA LYS A 84 0.13 -14.01 -3.87
C LYS A 84 1.32 -13.27 -4.49
N LEU A 85 1.25 -11.95 -4.54
CA LEU A 85 2.39 -11.06 -4.72
C LEU A 85 2.62 -10.32 -3.41
N ILE A 86 3.87 -10.24 -2.96
CA ILE A 86 4.27 -9.65 -1.69
C ILE A 86 5.31 -8.57 -1.97
N PHE A 87 5.08 -7.38 -1.44
CA PHE A 87 6.02 -6.26 -1.47
C PHE A 87 6.37 -5.90 -0.02
N ASP A 88 7.54 -6.35 0.42
CA ASP A 88 8.03 -6.07 1.77
C ASP A 88 8.67 -4.68 1.82
N ASN A 89 8.43 -3.94 2.89
CA ASN A 89 8.99 -2.60 3.12
C ASN A 89 8.78 -1.63 1.94
N TYR A 90 7.57 -1.62 1.35
CA TYR A 90 7.23 -0.75 0.23
C TYR A 90 7.18 0.72 0.66
N LYS A 91 8.05 1.54 0.05
CA LYS A 91 8.33 2.93 0.49
C LYS A 91 7.59 4.02 -0.31
N TYR A 92 6.71 3.63 -1.23
CA TYR A 92 6.04 4.55 -2.15
C TYR A 92 4.57 4.71 -1.78
N ASP A 93 4.02 5.88 -2.06
CA ASP A 93 2.65 6.25 -1.66
C ASP A 93 1.58 5.70 -2.62
N PHE A 94 1.96 4.97 -3.66
CA PHE A 94 1.03 4.37 -4.61
C PHE A 94 1.61 3.10 -5.23
N LEU A 95 0.73 2.19 -5.63
CA LEU A 95 1.06 1.03 -6.45
C LEU A 95 0.09 1.00 -7.63
N ASP A 96 0.64 0.98 -8.85
CA ASP A 96 -0.14 0.90 -10.08
C ASP A 96 0.00 -0.48 -10.70
N GLY A 97 -1.14 -1.15 -10.94
CA GLY A 97 -1.12 -2.47 -11.55
C GLY A 97 -2.48 -3.00 -11.98
N GLU A 98 -2.40 -4.08 -12.74
CA GLU A 98 -3.53 -4.72 -13.38
C GLU A 98 -3.28 -6.22 -13.54
N ALA A 99 -4.32 -7.01 -13.34
CA ALA A 99 -4.33 -8.43 -13.70
C ALA A 99 -5.39 -8.69 -14.77
N PHE A 100 -5.04 -9.48 -15.78
CA PHE A 100 -6.01 -9.94 -16.77
C PHE A 100 -5.77 -11.39 -17.16
N ARG A 101 -6.86 -12.10 -17.47
CA ARG A 101 -6.74 -13.48 -17.99
C ARG A 101 -6.26 -13.49 -19.42
N ASN A 102 -5.47 -14.51 -19.75
CA ASN A 102 -5.10 -14.80 -21.12
C ASN A 102 -6.06 -15.82 -21.78
N ASN A 103 -7.34 -15.80 -21.40
CA ASN A 103 -8.39 -16.66 -21.95
C ASN A 103 -9.78 -16.00 -21.84
N PHE A 104 -10.76 -16.55 -22.58
CA PHE A 104 -12.16 -16.07 -22.61
C PHE A 104 -13.05 -16.74 -21.55
N SER A 105 -12.49 -17.16 -20.41
CA SER A 105 -13.28 -17.75 -19.33
C SER A 105 -14.26 -16.73 -18.75
N THR A 106 -15.51 -17.16 -18.57
CA THR A 106 -16.56 -16.38 -17.88
C THR A 106 -16.45 -16.47 -16.36
N SER A 107 -15.53 -17.28 -15.83
CA SER A 107 -15.29 -17.37 -14.39
C SER A 107 -14.83 -16.04 -13.81
N GLU A 108 -14.92 -15.87 -12.50
CA GLU A 108 -14.52 -14.65 -11.81
C GLU A 108 -13.01 -14.64 -11.63
N LEU A 109 -12.33 -13.54 -11.98
CA LEU A 109 -10.98 -13.22 -11.54
C LEU A 109 -11.13 -12.11 -10.49
N LYS A 110 -10.58 -12.30 -9.30
CA LYS A 110 -10.66 -11.37 -8.18
C LYS A 110 -9.29 -11.03 -7.64
N VAL A 111 -9.12 -9.77 -7.27
CA VAL A 111 -7.92 -9.22 -6.64
C VAL A 111 -8.30 -8.59 -5.31
N GLN A 112 -7.51 -8.91 -4.28
CA GLN A 112 -7.60 -8.35 -2.94
C GLN A 112 -6.23 -7.76 -2.57
N VAL A 113 -6.20 -6.51 -2.14
CA VAL A 113 -4.97 -5.82 -1.70
C VAL A 113 -5.05 -5.61 -0.21
N PHE A 114 -4.03 -6.05 0.49
CA PHE A 114 -3.82 -5.83 1.91
C PHE A 114 -2.61 -4.95 2.13
N VAL A 115 -2.75 -3.94 2.98
CA VAL A 115 -1.65 -3.07 3.43
C VAL A 115 -1.58 -3.23 4.95
N GLU A 116 -0.41 -3.59 5.47
CA GLU A 116 -0.22 -3.88 6.91
C GLU A 116 -1.19 -4.96 7.43
N GLY A 117 -1.57 -5.91 6.56
CA GLY A 117 -2.54 -6.97 6.86
C GLY A 117 -4.02 -6.52 6.87
N GLU A 118 -4.31 -5.24 6.62
CA GLU A 118 -5.68 -4.73 6.49
C GLU A 118 -6.13 -4.70 5.03
N LEU A 119 -7.35 -5.19 4.75
CA LEU A 119 -7.91 -5.16 3.40
C LEU A 119 -8.18 -3.71 2.98
N LEU A 120 -7.44 -3.23 1.99
CA LEU A 120 -7.58 -1.90 1.43
C LEU A 120 -8.51 -1.88 0.20
N LEU A 121 -8.36 -2.88 -0.67
CA LEU A 121 -9.07 -2.94 -1.94
C LEU A 121 -9.51 -4.37 -2.27
N GLU A 122 -10.75 -4.54 -2.73
CA GLU A 122 -11.22 -5.77 -3.36
C GLU A 122 -11.93 -5.42 -4.67
N ARG A 123 -11.53 -6.07 -5.77
CA ARG A 123 -12.15 -5.91 -7.08
C ARG A 123 -12.23 -7.25 -7.78
N ALA A 124 -13.29 -7.45 -8.56
CA ALA A 124 -13.49 -8.67 -9.33
C ALA A 124 -14.01 -8.33 -10.73
N SER A 125 -13.71 -9.20 -11.69
CA SER A 125 -14.16 -9.08 -13.06
C SER A 125 -14.35 -10.47 -13.67
N ASN A 126 -15.30 -10.57 -14.60
CA ASN A 126 -15.56 -11.76 -15.38
C ASN A 126 -15.26 -11.47 -16.84
N GLY A 127 -14.70 -12.45 -17.55
CA GLY A 127 -14.57 -12.38 -18.99
C GLY A 127 -15.89 -12.69 -19.68
N ASN A 128 -15.87 -12.61 -21.00
CA ASN A 128 -16.93 -13.12 -21.85
C ASN A 128 -16.33 -13.70 -23.15
N ALA A 129 -17.19 -14.10 -24.08
CA ALA A 129 -16.77 -14.73 -25.33
C ALA A 129 -15.86 -13.85 -26.22
N ASN A 130 -15.78 -12.55 -25.95
CA ASN A 130 -15.02 -11.57 -26.76
C ASN A 130 -14.07 -10.71 -25.93
N GLU A 131 -14.09 -10.78 -24.61
CA GLU A 131 -13.31 -9.92 -23.71
C GLU A 131 -12.73 -10.73 -22.57
N PHE A 132 -11.46 -10.50 -22.26
CA PHE A 132 -10.80 -11.12 -21.12
C PHE A 132 -11.23 -10.47 -19.81
N ALA A 133 -11.31 -11.27 -18.74
CA ALA A 133 -11.43 -10.72 -17.39
C ALA A 133 -10.21 -9.82 -17.11
N ARG A 134 -10.47 -8.61 -16.63
CA ARG A 134 -9.45 -7.60 -16.33
C ARG A 134 -9.81 -6.88 -15.04
N VAL A 135 -8.86 -6.82 -14.13
CA VAL A 135 -8.99 -6.20 -12.82
C VAL A 135 -7.81 -5.23 -12.64
N ASN A 136 -8.10 -3.94 -12.73
CA ASN A 136 -7.15 -2.92 -12.27
C ASN A 136 -7.10 -2.98 -10.74
N PHE A 137 -5.91 -2.99 -10.16
CA PHE A 137 -5.72 -2.97 -8.72
C PHE A 137 -4.87 -1.78 -8.28
N SER A 138 -4.83 -0.70 -9.05
CA SER A 138 -4.10 0.51 -8.66
C SER A 138 -4.74 1.19 -7.45
N PHE A 139 -3.91 1.63 -6.49
CA PHE A 139 -4.31 2.30 -5.26
C PHE A 139 -3.24 3.26 -4.74
N ASP A 140 -3.68 4.25 -3.97
CA ASP A 140 -2.82 5.08 -3.11
C ASP A 140 -2.74 4.44 -1.72
N ILE A 141 -1.57 4.49 -1.10
CA ILE A 141 -1.30 3.97 0.24
C ILE A 141 -1.72 5.02 1.29
N PRO A 142 -2.53 4.65 2.31
CA PRO A 142 -3.02 5.58 3.33
C PRO A 142 -1.96 6.24 4.21
#